data_AF-A0AAD9SBW5-F1
#
_entry.id   AF-A0AAD9SBW5-F1
#
_cell.length_a   1.000
_cell.length_b   1.000
_cell.length_c   1.000
_cell.angle_alpha   90.00
_cell.angle_beta   90.00
_cell.angle_gamma   90.00
#
_symmetry.space_group_name_H-M   'P 1'
#
loop_
_entity.id
_entity.type
_entity.pdbx_description
1 polymer ?
#
loop_
_entity_poly.entity_id
_entity_poly.type
_entity_poly.pdbx_seq_one_letter_code
_entity_poly.pdbx_strand_id
1 'polypeptide(L)'
;MASTAAPSPSGSDPKTSSSLPSSSTTSTSSQAKATPQTPSLYLENDPARTGFDPRTQWWVNYFKILTGQVTNEGVFHYRESRYRANEARDVRRCEQYRDWLFAYSPTVRFLNDKIAELNHGQGMTPSNVLCRRCPARLTADGMQVERQSGGFEPAHGILVCANEVRNRGHLEDTLAHEMVHAYDQLRFEVDFRGERDLRQAACTEIRASMLSGECRWTREVFTRGNYTLTEQFQKCVRARAVQSMIARPWVKNDVQAVKVVNEVWDSCFSDTRPFDEVYR
;
A
#
# COMPACT_ATOMS: atom_id res chain seq x y z
N MET A 1 42.24 -50.71 -31.31
CA MET A 1 41.51 -51.51 -32.31
C MET A 1 40.90 -50.50 -33.28
N ALA A 2 41.68 -50.01 -34.25
CA ALA A 2 41.87 -50.56 -35.59
C ALA A 2 40.61 -50.45 -36.46
N SER A 3 40.67 -49.55 -37.45
CA SER A 3 40.13 -49.68 -38.83
C SER A 3 38.59 -49.71 -38.97
N THR A 4 37.91 -49.17 -40.00
CA THR A 4 38.28 -48.64 -41.32
C THR A 4 36.99 -48.11 -42.00
N ALA A 5 37.17 -47.14 -42.91
CA ALA A 5 36.50 -47.02 -44.22
C ALA A 5 35.00 -46.70 -44.36
N ALA A 6 34.74 -45.59 -45.07
CA ALA A 6 33.54 -45.36 -45.89
C ALA A 6 33.56 -46.27 -47.14
N PRO A 7 32.45 -46.43 -47.88
CA PRO A 7 32.15 -45.48 -48.96
C PRO A 7 30.65 -45.24 -49.26
N SER A 8 30.35 -44.13 -49.94
CA SER A 8 29.12 -43.94 -50.75
C SER A 8 29.16 -44.83 -52.01
N PRO A 9 28.03 -45.07 -52.71
CA PRO A 9 27.86 -44.31 -53.97
C PRO A 9 26.40 -44.08 -54.45
N SER A 10 26.22 -42.95 -55.14
CA SER A 10 25.57 -42.72 -56.45
C SER A 10 24.15 -43.20 -56.82
N GLY A 11 23.42 -42.28 -57.47
CA GLY A 11 22.49 -42.50 -58.58
C GLY A 11 21.02 -42.31 -58.21
N SER A 12 20.12 -41.71 -59.00
CA SER A 12 20.16 -41.05 -60.32
C SER A 12 18.71 -40.59 -60.58
N ASP A 13 18.53 -39.43 -61.22
CA ASP A 13 17.27 -38.94 -61.84
C ASP A 13 16.72 -39.92 -62.91
N PRO A 14 15.63 -39.66 -63.69
CA PRO A 14 14.57 -38.62 -63.64
C PRO A 14 13.14 -39.23 -63.81
N LYS A 15 12.07 -38.42 -63.70
CA LYS A 15 11.01 -38.30 -64.74
C LYS A 15 9.87 -37.35 -64.34
N THR A 16 9.79 -36.29 -65.14
CA THR A 16 8.62 -35.49 -65.51
C THR A 16 7.31 -36.26 -65.63
N SER A 17 6.24 -35.69 -65.07
CA SER A 17 4.95 -35.60 -65.74
C SER A 17 4.20 -34.34 -65.33
N SER A 18 3.68 -33.70 -66.37
CA SER A 18 2.99 -32.42 -66.47
C SER A 18 1.55 -32.47 -65.97
N SER A 19 1.10 -31.41 -65.28
CA SER A 19 -0.25 -30.83 -65.48
C SER A 19 -0.41 -29.51 -64.71
N LEU A 20 -0.63 -28.43 -65.46
CA LEU A 20 -1.36 -27.21 -65.07
C LEU A 20 -2.75 -27.57 -64.47
N PRO A 21 -3.44 -26.72 -63.69
CA PRO A 21 -3.63 -25.30 -63.99
C PRO A 21 -3.82 -24.34 -62.79
N SER A 22 -4.10 -23.08 -63.16
CA SER A 22 -4.97 -22.12 -62.45
C SER A 22 -4.31 -21.19 -61.43
N SER A 23 -4.04 -19.99 -61.96
CA SER A 23 -4.01 -18.71 -61.30
C SER A 23 -5.12 -18.53 -60.24
N SER A 24 -4.71 -18.26 -59.00
CA SER A 24 -5.49 -17.44 -58.08
C SER A 24 -4.55 -16.58 -57.23
N THR A 25 -4.79 -15.28 -57.37
CA THR A 25 -4.16 -14.13 -56.75
C THR A 25 -4.07 -14.31 -55.24
N THR A 26 -2.87 -14.35 -54.67
CA THR A 26 -2.67 -14.30 -53.21
C THR A 26 -2.08 -12.95 -52.83
N SER A 27 -2.88 -12.15 -52.15
CA SER A 27 -2.54 -10.89 -51.52
C SER A 27 -1.50 -11.10 -50.43
N THR A 28 -0.43 -10.31 -50.49
CA THR A 28 0.67 -10.28 -49.53
C THR A 28 0.18 -9.89 -48.14
N SER A 29 0.12 -10.85 -47.21
CA SER A 29 -0.09 -10.59 -45.79
C SER A 29 1.27 -10.38 -45.11
N SER A 30 1.68 -9.12 -44.99
CA SER A 30 2.82 -8.75 -44.13
C SER A 30 2.40 -8.85 -42.66
N GLN A 31 2.64 -10.01 -42.05
CA GLN A 31 2.55 -10.20 -40.60
C GLN A 31 3.65 -9.38 -39.90
N ALA A 32 3.25 -8.29 -39.25
CA ALA A 32 4.10 -7.59 -38.30
C ALA A 32 4.30 -8.46 -37.06
N LYS A 33 5.55 -8.88 -36.85
CA LYS A 33 5.98 -9.72 -35.73
C LYS A 33 5.90 -8.89 -34.44
N ALA A 34 4.93 -9.17 -33.58
CA ALA A 34 4.82 -8.54 -32.27
C ALA A 34 6.00 -8.99 -31.38
N THR A 35 6.84 -8.04 -30.99
CA THR A 35 7.91 -8.25 -30.00
C THR A 35 7.26 -8.54 -28.64
N PRO A 36 7.70 -9.54 -27.87
CA PRO A 36 7.14 -9.82 -26.56
C PRO A 36 7.49 -8.67 -25.61
N GLN A 37 6.48 -7.86 -25.27
CA GLN A 37 6.63 -6.81 -24.26
C GLN A 37 6.82 -7.47 -22.89
N THR A 38 7.95 -7.21 -22.27
CA THR A 38 8.13 -7.43 -20.83
C THR A 38 7.00 -6.65 -20.13
N PRO A 39 6.18 -7.27 -19.26
CA PRO A 39 5.10 -6.54 -18.60
C PRO A 39 5.71 -5.39 -17.82
N SER A 40 5.35 -4.16 -18.19
CA SER A 40 5.77 -2.97 -17.46
C SER A 40 5.26 -3.10 -16.03
N LEU A 41 6.17 -3.20 -15.06
CA LEU A 41 5.83 -3.25 -13.63
C LEU A 41 5.01 -2.03 -13.17
N TYR A 42 5.02 -0.95 -13.97
CA TYR A 42 4.24 0.26 -13.79
C TYR A 42 3.29 0.43 -14.98
N LEU A 43 2.00 0.51 -14.70
CA LEU A 43 0.99 0.78 -15.71
C LEU A 43 1.08 2.25 -16.10
N GLU A 44 1.43 2.56 -17.35
CA GLU A 44 1.48 3.94 -17.84
C GLU A 44 0.10 4.42 -18.31
N ASN A 45 -0.19 5.70 -18.10
CA ASN A 45 -1.46 6.28 -18.54
C ASN A 45 -1.51 6.38 -20.07
N ASP A 46 -2.54 5.77 -20.66
CA ASP A 46 -2.89 5.94 -22.07
C ASP A 46 -4.24 6.67 -22.18
N PRO A 47 -4.27 7.94 -22.60
CA PRO A 47 -5.51 8.73 -22.69
C PRO A 47 -6.61 8.11 -23.56
N ALA A 48 -6.25 7.37 -24.61
CA ALA A 48 -7.24 6.74 -25.48
C ALA A 48 -7.97 5.58 -24.78
N ARG A 49 -7.26 4.90 -23.88
CA ARG A 49 -7.75 3.74 -23.12
C ARG A 49 -8.39 4.16 -21.80
N THR A 50 -7.83 5.16 -21.12
CA THR A 50 -8.24 5.54 -19.75
C THR A 50 -9.21 6.71 -19.73
N GLY A 51 -9.29 7.50 -20.80
CA GLY A 51 -10.10 8.73 -20.87
C GLY A 51 -9.50 9.92 -20.11
N PHE A 52 -8.37 9.73 -19.41
CA PHE A 52 -7.64 10.77 -18.70
C PHE A 52 -6.46 11.31 -19.53
N ASP A 53 -6.46 12.62 -19.78
CA ASP A 53 -5.35 13.32 -20.45
C ASP A 53 -4.72 14.37 -19.51
N PRO A 54 -3.45 14.23 -19.11
CA PRO A 54 -2.79 15.18 -18.23
C PRO A 54 -2.56 16.57 -18.85
N ARG A 55 -2.64 16.71 -20.18
CA ARG A 55 -2.48 18.00 -20.88
C ARG A 55 -3.76 18.84 -20.86
N THR A 56 -4.90 18.19 -20.62
CA THR A 56 -6.20 18.84 -20.56
C THR A 56 -6.37 19.56 -19.21
N GLN A 57 -7.14 20.67 -19.20
CA GLN A 57 -7.44 21.43 -17.98
C GLN A 57 -8.04 20.53 -16.89
N TRP A 58 -7.65 20.75 -15.63
CA TRP A 58 -8.02 19.87 -14.51
C TRP A 58 -9.55 19.73 -14.35
N TRP A 59 -10.31 20.80 -14.57
CA TRP A 59 -11.77 20.82 -14.42
C TRP A 59 -12.47 20.00 -15.51
N VAL A 60 -11.91 19.95 -16.73
CA VAL A 60 -12.43 19.11 -17.82
C VAL A 60 -12.22 17.64 -17.47
N ASN A 61 -11.01 17.27 -17.02
CA ASN A 61 -10.74 15.91 -16.54
C ASN A 61 -11.65 15.54 -15.37
N TYR A 62 -11.88 16.47 -14.44
CA TYR A 62 -12.80 16.25 -13.32
C TYR A 62 -14.26 16.05 -13.78
N PHE A 63 -14.73 16.85 -14.73
CA PHE A 63 -16.06 16.68 -15.32
C PHE A 63 -16.20 15.33 -16.02
N LYS A 64 -15.20 14.93 -16.83
CA LYS A 64 -15.17 13.61 -17.48
C LYS A 64 -15.27 12.47 -16.45
N ILE A 65 -14.55 12.57 -15.33
CA ILE A 65 -14.64 11.60 -14.21
C ILE A 65 -16.07 11.55 -13.65
N LEU A 66 -16.68 12.71 -13.36
CA LEU A 66 -18.04 12.77 -12.82
C LEU A 66 -19.08 12.20 -13.79
N THR A 67 -18.89 12.39 -15.09
CA THR A 67 -19.79 11.85 -16.13
C THR A 67 -19.51 10.39 -16.50
N GLY A 68 -18.56 9.72 -15.82
CA GLY A 68 -18.23 8.32 -16.10
C GLY A 68 -17.45 8.07 -17.39
N GLN A 69 -16.86 9.11 -17.98
CA GLN A 69 -16.08 9.03 -19.23
C GLN A 69 -14.60 8.65 -19.01
N VAL A 70 -14.22 8.34 -17.77
CA VAL A 70 -12.85 7.98 -17.37
C VAL A 70 -12.91 6.64 -16.65
N THR A 71 -12.03 5.72 -17.02
CA THR A 71 -11.95 4.39 -16.40
C THR A 71 -11.40 4.48 -14.97
N ASN A 72 -11.54 3.42 -14.17
CA ASN A 72 -10.96 3.36 -12.82
C ASN A 72 -9.46 3.64 -12.80
N GLU A 73 -8.75 3.10 -13.80
CA GLU A 73 -7.34 3.38 -14.00
C GLU A 73 -7.09 4.84 -14.38
N GLY A 74 -7.91 5.44 -15.24
CA GLY A 74 -7.80 6.86 -15.56
C GLY A 74 -8.02 7.75 -14.34
N VAL A 75 -8.94 7.36 -13.44
CA VAL A 75 -9.14 8.03 -12.15
C VAL A 75 -7.90 7.89 -11.26
N PHE A 76 -7.26 6.72 -11.23
CA PHE A 76 -5.99 6.52 -10.53
C PHE A 76 -4.90 7.46 -11.06
N HIS A 77 -4.68 7.48 -12.38
CA HIS A 77 -3.69 8.35 -13.01
C HIS A 77 -3.98 9.84 -12.82
N TYR A 78 -5.26 10.24 -12.87
CA TYR A 78 -5.67 11.61 -12.54
C TYR A 78 -5.28 11.97 -11.11
N ARG A 79 -5.56 11.11 -10.13
CA ARG A 79 -5.22 11.36 -8.72
C ARG A 79 -3.71 11.43 -8.51
N GLU A 80 -2.94 10.50 -9.07
CA GLU A 80 -1.48 10.53 -9.00
C GLU A 80 -0.89 11.80 -9.63
N SER A 81 -1.44 12.25 -10.77
CA SER A 81 -1.05 13.53 -11.39
C SER A 81 -1.32 14.72 -10.45
N ARG A 82 -2.47 14.74 -9.78
CA ARG A 82 -2.80 15.78 -8.78
C ARG A 82 -1.90 15.69 -7.55
N TYR A 83 -1.52 14.51 -7.08
CA TYR A 83 -0.59 14.34 -5.96
C TYR A 83 0.80 14.85 -6.31
N ARG A 84 1.31 14.57 -7.51
CA ARG A 84 2.59 15.12 -7.98
C ARG A 84 2.54 16.64 -8.09
N ALA A 85 1.47 17.18 -8.68
CA ALA A 85 1.33 18.63 -8.85
C ALA A 85 1.22 19.39 -7.52
N ASN A 86 0.68 18.77 -6.47
CA ASN A 86 0.50 19.40 -5.14
C ASN A 86 1.53 18.96 -4.09
N GLU A 87 2.53 18.16 -4.47
CA GLU A 87 3.46 17.51 -3.53
C GLU A 87 4.11 18.51 -2.57
N ALA A 88 4.64 19.62 -3.09
CA ALA A 88 5.29 20.62 -2.26
C ALA A 88 4.34 21.28 -1.25
N ARG A 89 3.06 21.49 -1.62
CA ARG A 89 2.03 22.03 -0.71
C ARG A 89 1.69 21.01 0.37
N ASP A 90 1.49 19.75 -0.03
CA ASP A 90 1.05 18.69 0.86
C ASP A 90 2.13 18.33 1.89
N VAL A 91 3.40 18.25 1.46
CA VAL A 91 4.55 18.06 2.35
C VAL A 91 4.66 19.19 3.36
N ARG A 92 4.63 20.46 2.92
CA ARG A 92 4.71 21.61 3.84
C ARG A 92 3.59 21.60 4.88
N ARG A 93 2.35 21.29 4.45
CA ARG A 93 1.20 21.19 5.36
C ARG A 93 1.36 20.04 6.37
N CYS A 94 1.84 18.89 5.91
CA CYS A 94 2.13 17.75 6.77
C CYS A 94 3.20 18.08 7.81
N GLU A 95 4.30 18.73 7.41
CA GLU A 95 5.38 19.13 8.33
C GLU A 95 4.88 20.15 9.36
N GLN A 96 4.10 21.15 8.95
CA GLN A 96 3.47 22.10 9.88
C GLN A 96 2.58 21.41 10.91
N TYR A 97 1.77 20.43 10.49
CA TYR A 97 0.95 19.66 11.42
C TYR A 97 1.79 18.77 12.33
N ARG A 98 2.80 18.08 11.80
CA ARG A 98 3.74 17.25 12.56
C ARG A 98 4.40 18.08 13.66
N ASP A 99 4.99 19.22 13.30
CA ASP A 99 5.72 20.08 14.22
C ASP A 99 4.78 20.62 15.31
N TRP A 100 3.56 20.99 14.93
CA TRP A 100 2.54 21.38 15.90
C TRP A 100 2.19 20.23 16.86
N LEU A 101 2.06 18.99 16.36
CA LEU A 101 1.74 17.84 17.20
C LEU A 101 2.86 17.51 18.19
N PHE A 102 4.13 17.55 17.76
CA PHE A 102 5.27 17.40 18.68
C PHE A 102 5.30 18.52 19.73
N ALA A 103 4.91 19.74 19.38
CA ALA A 103 4.87 20.85 20.31
C ALA A 103 3.70 20.77 21.29
N TYR A 104 2.50 20.37 20.84
CA TYR A 104 1.26 20.63 21.57
C TYR A 104 0.32 19.44 21.77
N SER A 105 0.45 18.34 21.03
CA SER A 105 -0.42 17.18 21.21
C SER A 105 -0.02 16.42 22.49
N PRO A 106 -0.91 16.24 23.47
CA PRO A 106 -0.62 15.44 24.66
C PRO A 106 -0.23 14.01 24.31
N THR A 107 -0.92 13.43 23.32
CA THR A 107 -0.72 12.06 22.85
C THR A 107 0.65 11.86 22.22
N VAL A 108 1.00 12.71 21.24
CA VAL A 108 2.27 12.58 20.53
C VAL A 108 3.42 12.86 21.47
N ARG A 109 3.31 13.86 22.34
CA ARG A 109 4.34 14.17 23.35
C ARG A 109 4.54 13.01 24.33
N PHE A 110 3.45 12.47 24.88
CA PHE A 110 3.50 11.34 25.80
C PHE A 110 4.15 10.11 25.16
N LEU A 111 3.73 9.74 23.95
CA LEU A 111 4.33 8.62 23.23
C LEU A 111 5.82 8.88 22.95
N ASN A 112 6.18 10.12 22.62
CA ASN A 112 7.56 10.48 22.37
C ASN A 112 8.44 10.31 23.62
N ASP A 113 7.93 10.74 24.77
CA ASP A 113 8.60 10.59 26.06
C ASP A 113 8.77 9.11 26.41
N LYS A 114 7.75 8.28 26.17
CA LYS A 114 7.81 6.82 26.41
C LYS A 114 8.75 6.09 25.47
N ILE A 115 8.86 6.53 24.22
CA ILE A 115 9.88 6.05 23.29
C ILE A 115 11.28 6.46 23.78
N ALA A 116 11.45 7.71 24.22
CA ALA A 116 12.72 8.21 24.73
C ALA A 116 13.18 7.45 25.98
N GLU A 117 12.27 7.13 26.91
CA GLU A 117 12.57 6.32 28.11
C GLU A 117 13.18 4.95 27.75
N LEU A 118 12.67 4.30 26.69
CA LEU A 118 13.19 3.01 26.22
C LEU A 118 14.43 3.15 25.33
N ASN A 119 14.65 4.31 24.73
CA ASN A 119 15.71 4.56 23.75
C ASN A 119 16.82 5.47 24.30
N HIS A 120 17.29 5.21 25.53
CA HIS A 120 18.40 5.93 26.16
C HIS A 120 18.24 7.47 26.19
N GLY A 121 17.01 7.95 26.37
CA GLY A 121 16.67 9.37 26.39
C GLY A 121 16.50 10.00 24.99
N GLN A 122 16.58 9.22 23.92
CA GLN A 122 16.43 9.70 22.55
C GLN A 122 15.01 9.45 22.03
N GLY A 123 14.19 10.49 22.09
CA GLY A 123 12.86 10.49 21.47
C GLY A 123 12.92 10.61 19.94
N MET A 124 11.75 10.51 19.32
CA MET A 124 11.57 10.86 17.92
C MET A 124 11.69 12.36 17.70
N THR A 125 12.20 12.71 16.53
CA THR A 125 12.44 14.10 16.10
C THR A 125 11.94 14.30 14.68
N PRO A 126 11.83 15.55 14.21
CA PRO A 126 11.52 15.86 12.81
C PRO A 126 12.45 15.21 11.77
N SER A 127 13.67 14.80 12.15
CA SER A 127 14.60 14.10 11.25
C SER A 127 14.24 12.63 11.04
N ASN A 128 13.51 12.04 11.98
CA ASN A 128 13.13 10.62 11.98
C ASN A 128 11.60 10.44 11.79
N VAL A 129 10.86 11.54 11.64
CA VAL A 129 9.44 11.55 11.27
C VAL A 129 9.28 12.42 10.02
N LEU A 130 9.30 11.76 8.86
CA LEU A 130 9.38 12.42 7.55
C LEU A 130 8.01 12.49 6.89
N CYS A 131 7.63 13.67 6.39
CA CYS A 131 6.46 13.84 5.52
C CYS A 131 6.88 13.79 4.06
N ARG A 132 6.45 12.79 3.29
CA ARG A 132 6.73 12.69 1.84
C ARG A 132 5.50 12.23 1.07
N ARG A 133 5.53 12.36 -0.26
CA ARG A 133 4.50 11.76 -1.12
C ARG A 133 4.70 10.25 -1.17
N CYS A 134 3.61 9.50 -0.93
CA CYS A 134 3.56 8.06 -1.15
C CYS A 134 2.71 7.78 -2.39
N PRO A 135 3.30 7.21 -3.46
CA PRO A 135 2.53 6.75 -4.61
C PRO A 135 1.54 5.66 -4.21
N ALA A 136 0.30 5.74 -4.68
CA ALA A 136 -0.63 4.64 -4.55
C ALA A 136 -0.26 3.50 -5.51
N ARG A 137 -0.64 2.26 -5.18
CA ARG A 137 -0.49 1.11 -6.09
C ARG A 137 -1.86 0.69 -6.64
N LEU A 138 -1.90 0.41 -7.93
CA LEU A 138 -3.08 -0.20 -8.57
C LEU A 138 -2.86 -1.71 -8.58
N THR A 139 -3.88 -2.48 -8.18
CA THR A 139 -3.83 -3.94 -8.24
C THR A 139 -3.76 -4.45 -9.68
N ALA A 140 -3.27 -5.68 -9.87
CA ALA A 140 -3.05 -6.26 -11.20
C ALA A 140 -4.33 -6.36 -12.06
N ASP A 141 -5.49 -6.47 -11.43
CA ASP A 141 -6.81 -6.46 -12.09
C ASP A 141 -7.29 -5.05 -12.47
N GLY A 142 -6.57 -3.99 -12.08
CA GLY A 142 -6.94 -2.60 -12.32
C GLY A 142 -8.16 -2.12 -11.54
N MET A 143 -8.65 -2.91 -10.58
CA MET A 143 -9.92 -2.63 -9.89
C MET A 143 -9.73 -1.95 -8.53
N GLN A 144 -8.62 -2.19 -7.84
CA GLN A 144 -8.39 -1.69 -6.48
C GLN A 144 -7.15 -0.81 -6.41
N VAL A 145 -7.22 0.22 -5.56
CA VAL A 145 -6.11 1.15 -5.32
C VAL A 145 -5.68 1.01 -3.87
N GLU A 146 -4.46 0.52 -3.67
CA GLU A 146 -3.81 0.44 -2.37
C GLU A 146 -3.19 1.79 -2.02
N ARG A 147 -3.53 2.29 -0.83
CA ARG A 147 -3.02 3.53 -0.26
C ARG A 147 -2.56 3.28 1.17
N GLN A 148 -1.60 4.08 1.60
CA GLN A 148 -1.06 4.06 2.95
C GLN A 148 -1.01 5.49 3.49
N SER A 149 -1.37 5.66 4.77
CA SER A 149 -1.30 6.95 5.46
C SER A 149 0.10 7.23 6.01
N GLY A 150 0.86 6.17 6.29
CA GLY A 150 2.21 6.23 6.82
C GLY A 150 2.78 4.82 7.00
N GLY A 151 3.92 4.74 7.66
CA GLY A 151 4.53 3.50 8.10
C GLY A 151 5.76 3.73 8.97
N PHE A 152 5.99 2.83 9.91
CA PHE A 152 7.18 2.77 10.75
C PHE A 152 8.15 1.69 10.25
N GLU A 153 9.43 2.03 10.21
CA GLU A 153 10.53 1.10 9.95
C GLU A 153 11.62 1.30 11.02
N PRO A 154 12.05 0.25 11.75
CA PRO A 154 13.01 0.38 12.84
C PRO A 154 14.30 1.13 12.49
N ALA A 155 14.81 0.94 11.26
CA ALA A 155 16.06 1.57 10.83
C ALA A 155 15.92 3.04 10.41
N HIS A 156 14.72 3.50 10.03
CA HIS A 156 14.52 4.81 9.39
C HIS A 156 13.56 5.73 10.15
N GLY A 157 12.75 5.18 11.06
CA GLY A 157 11.71 5.91 11.78
C GLY A 157 10.37 5.90 11.07
N ILE A 158 9.62 6.99 11.17
CA ILE A 158 8.25 7.11 10.67
C ILE A 158 8.23 7.87 9.34
N LEU A 159 7.58 7.29 8.34
CA LEU A 159 7.17 7.96 7.12
C LEU A 159 5.69 8.30 7.20
N VAL A 160 5.33 9.56 7.00
CA VAL A 160 3.94 10.01 6.84
C VAL A 160 3.69 10.35 5.38
N CYS A 161 2.63 9.79 4.81
CA CYS A 161 2.21 10.01 3.44
C CYS A 161 1.43 11.33 3.32
N ALA A 162 2.14 12.40 3.00
CA ALA A 162 1.63 13.78 3.01
C ALA A 162 0.40 13.97 2.09
N ASN A 163 0.32 13.25 0.98
CA ASN A 163 -0.82 13.26 0.05
C ASN A 163 -2.10 12.65 0.62
N GLU A 164 -2.01 11.82 1.67
CA GLU A 164 -3.16 11.19 2.33
C GLU A 164 -3.58 11.93 3.61
N VAL A 165 -2.84 12.97 4.03
CA VAL A 165 -3.17 13.77 5.22
C VAL A 165 -4.38 14.67 4.96
N ARG A 166 -5.50 14.35 5.63
CA ARG A 166 -6.77 15.10 5.54
C ARG A 166 -6.74 16.39 6.36
N ASN A 167 -6.42 16.26 7.64
CA ASN A 167 -6.35 17.36 8.61
C ASN A 167 -5.39 16.99 9.75
N ARG A 168 -5.20 17.90 10.71
CA ARG A 168 -4.26 17.70 11.82
C ARG A 168 -4.65 16.53 12.74
N GLY A 169 -5.94 16.32 13.00
CA GLY A 169 -6.41 15.19 13.81
C GLY A 169 -6.12 13.85 13.14
N HIS A 170 -6.34 13.76 11.83
CA HIS A 170 -5.95 12.58 11.05
C HIS A 170 -4.46 12.29 11.11
N LEU A 171 -3.62 13.34 11.08
CA LEU A 171 -2.18 13.17 11.25
C LEU A 171 -1.83 12.74 12.67
N GLU A 172 -2.52 13.25 13.69
CA GLU A 172 -2.31 12.82 15.08
C GLU A 172 -2.57 11.32 15.24
N ASP A 173 -3.70 10.82 14.72
CA ASP A 173 -4.04 9.40 14.80
C ASP A 173 -3.03 8.55 14.01
N THR A 174 -2.65 8.98 12.80
CA THR A 174 -1.62 8.29 12.00
C THR A 174 -0.28 8.26 12.73
N LEU A 175 0.17 9.40 13.26
CA LEU A 175 1.45 9.50 13.95
C LEU A 175 1.44 8.68 15.25
N ALA A 176 0.35 8.71 16.01
CA ALA A 176 0.20 7.89 17.22
C ALA A 176 0.24 6.38 16.90
N HIS A 177 -0.40 5.95 15.81
CA HIS A 177 -0.34 4.56 15.34
C HIS A 177 1.12 4.13 15.11
N GLU A 178 1.85 4.89 14.30
CA GLU A 178 3.24 4.57 13.97
C GLU A 178 4.18 4.69 15.18
N MET A 179 3.89 5.59 16.14
CA MET A 179 4.64 5.70 17.39
C MET A 179 4.40 4.51 18.32
N VAL A 180 3.21 3.90 18.32
CA VAL A 180 2.97 2.65 19.06
C VAL A 180 3.81 1.52 18.47
N HIS A 181 3.93 1.43 17.15
CA HIS A 181 4.86 0.48 16.53
C HIS A 181 6.31 0.71 16.98
N ALA A 182 6.76 1.96 17.03
CA ALA A 182 8.10 2.27 17.49
C ALA A 182 8.33 1.95 18.98
N TYR A 183 7.35 2.24 19.83
CA TYR A 183 7.38 1.84 21.23
C TYR A 183 7.44 0.31 21.35
N ASP A 184 6.63 -0.41 20.60
CA ASP A 184 6.58 -1.87 20.63
C ASP A 184 7.88 -2.50 20.14
N GLN A 185 8.49 -1.93 19.09
CA GLN A 185 9.82 -2.34 18.62
C GLN A 185 10.85 -2.32 19.76
N LEU A 186 10.89 -1.21 20.50
CA LEU A 186 11.85 -1.01 21.58
C LEU A 186 11.53 -1.87 22.80
N ARG A 187 10.23 -2.06 23.09
CA ARG A 187 9.80 -2.74 24.32
C ARG A 187 9.80 -4.26 24.22
N PHE A 188 9.49 -4.79 23.03
CA PHE A 188 9.24 -6.22 22.81
C PHE A 188 10.09 -6.83 21.70
N GLU A 189 10.99 -6.06 21.08
CA GLU A 189 11.85 -6.51 19.97
C GLU A 189 11.05 -7.17 18.85
N VAL A 190 9.94 -6.51 18.47
CA VAL A 190 8.93 -7.05 17.55
C VAL A 190 9.55 -7.46 16.22
N ASP A 191 9.23 -8.68 15.80
CA ASP A 191 9.48 -9.10 14.44
C ASP A 191 8.37 -8.60 13.50
N PHE A 192 8.51 -7.37 13.01
CA PHE A 192 7.56 -6.80 12.05
C PHE A 192 7.51 -7.60 10.75
N ARG A 193 8.62 -8.24 10.35
CA ARG A 193 8.66 -9.05 9.13
C ARG A 193 8.01 -10.42 9.31
N GLY A 194 7.73 -10.82 10.54
CA GLY A 194 7.16 -12.12 10.84
C GLY A 194 8.03 -13.28 10.34
N GLU A 195 9.34 -13.06 10.19
CA GLU A 195 10.29 -14.09 9.78
C GLU A 195 10.38 -15.20 10.84
N ARG A 196 10.12 -14.83 12.11
CA ARG A 196 10.08 -15.70 13.29
C ARG A 196 8.65 -15.94 13.76
N ASP A 197 7.84 -14.89 13.94
CA ASP A 197 6.47 -15.00 14.47
C ASP A 197 5.52 -13.88 14.01
N LEU A 198 4.48 -14.26 13.26
CA LEU A 198 3.41 -13.35 12.81
C LEU A 198 2.53 -12.83 13.96
N ARG A 199 2.53 -13.50 15.11
CA ARG A 199 1.72 -13.11 16.28
C ARG A 199 2.18 -11.79 16.86
N GLN A 200 3.48 -11.52 16.87
CA GLN A 200 4.02 -10.24 17.34
C GLN A 200 3.59 -9.10 16.42
N ALA A 201 3.68 -9.30 15.10
CA ALA A 201 3.19 -8.34 14.11
C ALA A 201 1.68 -8.09 14.27
N ALA A 202 0.86 -9.14 14.39
CA ALA A 202 -0.58 -8.95 14.62
C ALA A 202 -0.88 -8.24 15.95
N CYS A 203 -0.12 -8.54 17.00
CA CYS A 203 -0.30 -7.92 18.31
C CYS A 203 -0.04 -6.42 18.29
N THR A 204 1.05 -5.98 17.64
CA THR A 204 1.35 -4.54 17.53
C THR A 204 0.34 -3.81 16.66
N GLU A 205 -0.21 -4.44 15.61
CA GLU A 205 -1.28 -3.86 14.79
C GLU A 205 -2.58 -3.66 15.58
N ILE A 206 -2.94 -4.62 16.44
CA ILE A 206 -4.09 -4.48 17.36
C ILE A 206 -3.87 -3.31 18.31
N ARG A 207 -2.70 -3.24 18.93
CA ARG A 207 -2.38 -2.18 19.90
C ARG A 207 -2.29 -0.80 19.24
N ALA A 208 -1.65 -0.69 18.08
CA ALA A 208 -1.58 0.55 17.33
C ALA A 208 -2.99 1.03 16.90
N SER A 209 -3.84 0.12 16.43
CA SER A 209 -5.23 0.44 16.06
C SER A 209 -6.08 0.86 17.26
N MET A 210 -5.85 0.23 18.41
CA MET A 210 -6.57 0.52 19.64
C MET A 210 -6.14 1.85 20.28
N LEU A 211 -4.84 2.12 20.33
CA LEU A 211 -4.26 3.21 21.14
C LEU A 211 -4.06 4.53 20.37
N SER A 212 -4.08 4.49 19.04
CA SER A 212 -3.85 5.67 18.20
C SER A 212 -5.02 6.65 18.18
N GLY A 213 -6.23 6.16 18.38
CA GLY A 213 -7.46 6.93 18.18
C GLY A 213 -8.03 6.85 16.75
N GLU A 214 -7.43 6.09 15.84
CA GLU A 214 -7.95 5.97 14.46
C GLU A 214 -9.33 5.30 14.38
N CYS A 215 -9.66 4.47 15.37
CA CYS A 215 -10.96 3.82 15.52
C CYS A 215 -11.94 4.63 16.39
N ARG A 216 -11.66 5.92 16.62
CA ARG A 216 -12.56 6.83 17.34
C ARG A 216 -13.89 7.00 16.63
N TRP A 217 -14.98 6.88 17.39
CA TRP A 217 -16.32 7.21 16.92
C TRP A 217 -16.88 8.43 17.66
N THR A 218 -16.40 9.62 17.31
CA THR A 218 -16.77 10.89 17.95
C THR A 218 -18.19 11.41 17.64
N ARG A 219 -18.97 10.72 16.79
CA ARG A 219 -20.29 11.21 16.31
C ARG A 219 -21.54 10.49 16.85
N GLU A 220 -21.43 9.31 17.47
CA GLU A 220 -22.63 8.56 17.93
C GLU A 220 -22.89 8.69 19.45
N VAL A 221 -21.85 8.84 20.28
CA VAL A 221 -22.00 8.83 21.76
C VAL A 221 -22.65 10.09 22.28
N PHE A 222 -22.18 11.26 21.84
CA PHE A 222 -22.71 12.55 22.28
C PHE A 222 -24.07 12.92 21.67
N THR A 223 -24.53 12.19 20.64
CA THR A 223 -25.77 12.52 19.91
C THR A 223 -26.85 11.44 20.01
N ARG A 224 -26.52 10.17 20.29
CA ARG A 224 -27.48 9.06 20.18
C ARG A 224 -27.50 8.05 21.34
N GLY A 225 -26.69 8.24 22.40
CA GLY A 225 -26.85 7.51 23.67
C GLY A 225 -26.88 5.97 23.57
N ASN A 226 -26.04 5.38 22.72
CA ASN A 226 -26.09 3.96 22.37
C ASN A 226 -24.97 3.13 23.04
N TYR A 227 -25.34 2.05 23.74
CA TYR A 227 -24.43 1.17 24.52
C TYR A 227 -23.72 0.08 23.69
N THR A 228 -23.91 0.05 22.36
CA THR A 228 -23.21 -0.84 21.40
C THR A 228 -21.77 -0.41 21.09
N LEU A 229 -21.24 0.56 21.86
CA LEU A 229 -20.01 1.31 21.62
C LEU A 229 -18.74 0.45 21.69
N THR A 230 -18.67 -0.50 22.62
CA THR A 230 -17.50 -1.37 22.79
C THR A 230 -17.33 -2.34 21.61
N GLU A 231 -18.43 -2.88 21.08
CA GLU A 231 -18.36 -3.80 19.95
C GLU A 231 -17.91 -3.12 18.66
N GLN A 232 -18.35 -1.90 18.40
CA GLN A 232 -17.98 -1.20 17.16
C GLN A 232 -16.51 -0.80 17.17
N PHE A 233 -16.00 -0.36 18.32
CA PHE A 233 -14.58 -0.12 18.50
C PHE A 233 -13.75 -1.39 18.29
N GLN A 234 -14.13 -2.50 18.92
CA GLN A 234 -13.49 -3.80 18.71
C GLN A 234 -13.54 -4.25 17.25
N LYS A 235 -14.69 -4.09 16.57
CA LYS A 235 -14.86 -4.41 15.14
C LYS A 235 -13.91 -3.56 14.28
N CYS A 236 -13.81 -2.26 14.56
CA CYS A 236 -12.87 -1.38 13.86
C CYS A 236 -11.42 -1.83 14.07
N VAL A 237 -10.99 -2.01 15.32
CA VAL A 237 -9.62 -2.43 15.67
C VAL A 237 -9.28 -3.75 15.02
N ARG A 238 -10.20 -4.73 15.05
CA ARG A 238 -10.00 -6.02 14.40
C ARG A 238 -9.89 -5.89 12.89
N ALA A 239 -10.76 -5.11 12.25
CA ALA A 239 -10.73 -4.90 10.81
C ALA A 239 -9.42 -4.21 10.36
N ARG A 240 -8.98 -3.17 11.10
CA ARG A 240 -7.73 -2.46 10.83
C ARG A 240 -6.52 -3.39 10.97
N ALA A 241 -6.43 -4.14 12.08
CA ALA A 241 -5.33 -5.08 12.29
C ALA A 241 -5.27 -6.16 11.20
N VAL A 242 -6.42 -6.74 10.81
CA VAL A 242 -6.48 -7.71 9.70
C VAL A 242 -6.04 -7.07 8.39
N GLN A 243 -6.48 -5.85 8.10
CA GLN A 243 -6.09 -5.14 6.88
C GLN A 243 -4.58 -4.89 6.82
N SER A 244 -3.97 -4.45 7.93
CA SER A 244 -2.52 -4.26 8.00
C SER A 244 -1.77 -5.59 7.81
N MET A 245 -2.28 -6.70 8.36
CA MET A 245 -1.69 -8.02 8.16
C MET A 245 -1.80 -8.49 6.71
N ILE A 246 -2.92 -8.25 6.03
CA ILE A 246 -3.08 -8.58 4.59
C ILE A 246 -2.10 -7.81 3.71
N ALA A 247 -1.79 -6.56 4.07
CA ALA A 247 -0.83 -5.73 3.33
C ALA A 247 0.62 -6.22 3.41
N ARG A 248 0.93 -7.21 4.27
CA ARG A 248 2.28 -7.75 4.45
C ARG A 248 2.59 -8.85 3.42
N PRO A 249 3.73 -8.79 2.71
CA PRO A 249 4.07 -9.76 1.64
C PRO A 249 4.15 -11.22 2.07
N TRP A 250 4.48 -11.49 3.33
CA TRP A 250 4.66 -12.84 3.88
C TRP A 250 3.38 -13.47 4.45
N VAL A 251 2.27 -12.71 4.48
CA VAL A 251 0.96 -13.25 4.84
C VAL A 251 0.31 -13.82 3.58
N LYS A 252 -0.03 -15.11 3.62
CA LYS A 252 -0.43 -15.88 2.43
C LYS A 252 -1.82 -15.48 1.92
N ASN A 253 -2.75 -15.24 2.82
CA ASN A 253 -4.14 -14.90 2.51
C ASN A 253 -4.82 -14.22 3.71
N ASP A 254 -6.01 -13.68 3.44
CA ASP A 254 -6.91 -13.08 4.41
C ASP A 254 -7.29 -14.03 5.55
N VAL A 255 -7.51 -15.32 5.26
CA VAL A 255 -7.82 -16.33 6.28
C VAL A 255 -6.70 -16.45 7.31
N GLN A 256 -5.43 -16.45 6.87
CA GLN A 256 -4.28 -16.48 7.76
C GLN A 256 -4.21 -15.19 8.60
N ALA A 257 -4.43 -14.02 7.99
CA ALA A 257 -4.44 -12.74 8.68
C ALA A 257 -5.47 -12.72 9.82
N VAL A 258 -6.72 -13.10 9.50
CA VAL A 258 -7.83 -13.19 10.47
C VAL A 258 -7.50 -14.19 11.57
N LYS A 259 -6.95 -15.36 11.23
CA LYS A 259 -6.59 -16.38 12.20
C LYS A 259 -5.55 -15.86 13.20
N VAL A 260 -4.44 -15.29 12.72
CA VAL A 260 -3.35 -14.81 13.59
C VAL A 260 -3.82 -13.64 14.46
N VAL A 261 -4.61 -12.70 13.92
CA VAL A 261 -5.20 -11.61 14.72
C VAL A 261 -6.11 -12.15 15.82
N ASN A 262 -6.94 -13.14 15.53
CA ASN A 262 -7.81 -13.76 16.53
C ASN A 262 -7.03 -14.56 17.58
N GLU A 263 -5.91 -15.19 17.22
CA GLU A 263 -5.08 -15.97 18.15
C GLU A 263 -4.47 -15.11 19.26
N VAL A 264 -4.17 -13.83 18.99
CA VAL A 264 -3.54 -12.91 19.95
C VAL A 264 -4.50 -11.88 20.53
N TRP A 265 -5.76 -11.88 20.09
CA TRP A 265 -6.73 -10.82 20.36
C TRP A 265 -6.86 -10.48 21.84
N ASP A 266 -7.18 -11.46 22.68
CA ASP A 266 -7.50 -11.21 24.10
C ASP A 266 -6.29 -10.64 24.85
N SER A 267 -5.08 -11.10 24.53
CA SER A 267 -3.85 -10.62 25.18
C SER A 267 -3.45 -9.23 24.71
N CYS A 268 -3.60 -8.94 23.41
CA CYS A 268 -3.07 -7.70 22.82
C CYS A 268 -4.06 -6.55 22.92
N PHE A 269 -5.37 -6.84 22.84
CA PHE A 269 -6.41 -5.84 23.00
C PHE A 269 -6.60 -5.41 24.46
N SER A 270 -6.17 -6.21 25.43
CA SER A 270 -6.17 -5.81 26.84
C SER A 270 -4.91 -5.05 27.26
N ASP A 271 -3.86 -5.02 26.43
CA ASP A 271 -2.59 -4.37 26.72
C ASP A 271 -2.60 -2.90 26.30
N THR A 272 -2.84 -2.01 27.26
CA THR A 272 -2.95 -0.57 27.05
C THR A 272 -1.61 0.17 27.04
N ARG A 273 -0.50 -0.52 27.32
CA ARG A 273 0.82 0.13 27.42
C ARG A 273 1.18 0.88 26.12
N PRO A 274 1.82 2.06 26.21
CA PRO A 274 2.32 2.71 27.43
C PRO A 274 1.27 3.53 28.19
N PHE A 275 0.02 3.58 27.74
CA PHE A 275 -1.05 4.26 28.46
C PHE A 275 -1.58 3.41 29.62
N ASP A 276 -2.14 4.06 30.63
CA ASP A 276 -2.80 3.34 31.73
C ASP A 276 -4.17 2.79 31.28
N GLU A 277 -4.85 3.51 30.39
CA GLU A 277 -6.16 3.14 29.85
C GLU A 277 -6.32 3.57 28.39
N VAL A 278 -7.33 3.03 27.71
CA VAL A 278 -7.76 3.52 26.40
C VAL A 278 -8.50 4.85 26.60
N TYR A 279 -7.76 5.94 26.51
CA TYR A 279 -8.23 7.30 26.84
C TYR A 279 -8.90 8.04 25.67
N ARG A 280 -9.08 7.40 24.50
CA ARG A 280 -9.42 8.07 23.24
C ARG A 280 -10.65 7.54 22.52
#